data_AF-A0A558R2W2-F1
#
_entry.id   AF-A0A558R2W2-F1
#
_cell.length_a   1.000
_cell.length_b   1.000
_cell.length_c   1.000
_cell.angle_alpha   90.00
_cell.angle_beta   90.00
_cell.angle_gamma   90.00
#
_symmetry.space_group_name_H-M   'P 1'
#
loop_
_entity.id
_entity.type
_entity.pdbx_description
1 polymer ?
#
loop_
_entity_poly.entity_id
_entity_poly.type
_entity_poly.pdbx_seq_one_letter_code
_entity_poly.pdbx_strand_id
1 'polypeptide(L)' 'MAKTSPGEFMRQVEAERKKVAWPTRRETVTTAIMVVLMTVILGVFFFGVDTIFKQIVAALLSLVA' A
#
# COMPACT_ATOMS: atom_id res chain seq x y z
N MET A 1 12.42 35.54 -20.62
CA MET A 1 12.40 34.08 -20.83
C MET A 1 13.48 33.45 -19.97
N ALA A 2 13.12 32.42 -19.22
CA ALA A 2 13.87 31.88 -18.09
C ALA A 2 15.33 31.53 -18.44
N LYS A 3 16.26 32.17 -17.73
CA LYS A 3 17.55 31.57 -17.39
C LYS A 3 17.45 31.20 -15.92
N THR A 4 16.82 30.07 -15.61
CA THR A 4 17.01 29.45 -14.29
C THR A 4 18.47 29.05 -14.23
N SER A 5 19.32 29.95 -13.73
CA SER A 5 20.71 29.61 -13.53
C SER A 5 20.75 28.37 -12.62
N PRO A 6 21.67 27.41 -12.87
CA PRO A 6 21.74 26.20 -12.04
C PRO A 6 21.80 26.50 -10.52
N GLY A 7 22.39 27.64 -10.12
CA GLY A 7 22.42 28.09 -8.73
C GLY A 7 21.06 28.54 -8.17
N GLU A 8 20.24 29.25 -8.94
CA GLU A 8 18.88 29.63 -8.51
C GLU A 8 17.95 28.42 -8.41
N PHE A 9 18.10 27.45 -9.31
CA PHE A 9 17.37 26.19 -9.26
C PHE A 9 17.69 25.40 -7.98
N MET A 10 18.97 25.28 -7.61
CA MET A 10 19.37 24.61 -6.37
C MET A 10 18.80 25.29 -5.12
N ARG A 11 18.76 26.63 -5.11
CA ARG A 11 18.15 27.41 -4.02
C ARG A 11 16.63 27.18 -3.93
N GLN A 12 15.94 27.10 -5.07
CA GLN A 12 14.52 26.77 -5.11
C GLN A 12 14.24 25.33 -4.63
N VAL A 13 15.06 24.36 -5.03
CA VAL A 13 14.96 22.96 -4.57
C VAL A 13 15.16 22.85 -3.06
N GLU A 14 16.13 23.57 -2.49
CA GLU A 14 16.33 23.58 -1.04
C GLU A 14 15.16 24.23 -0.29
N ALA A 15 14.59 25.30 -0.84
CA ALA A 15 13.38 25.93 -0.30
C ALA A 15 12.17 24.99 -0.34
N GLU A 16 12.01 24.20 -1.40
CA GLU A 16 10.91 23.23 -1.54
C GLU A 16 11.12 22.00 -0.65
N ARG A 17 12.36 21.53 -0.50
CA ARG A 17 12.71 20.45 0.44
C ARG A 17 12.37 20.78 1.88
N LYS A 18 12.49 22.05 2.29
CA LYS A 18 12.13 22.51 3.64
C LYS A 18 10.61 22.47 3.90
N LYS A 19 9.78 22.46 2.84
CA LYS A 19 8.33 22.28 2.96
C LYS A 19 7.91 20.83 3.14
N VAL A 20 8.81 19.87 2.91
CA VAL A 20 8.53 18.44 3.09
C VAL A 20 8.57 18.10 4.57
N ALA A 21 7.41 18.14 5.22
CA ALA A 21 7.25 17.64 6.57
C ALA A 21 7.20 16.11 6.53
N TRP A 22 8.29 15.46 6.92
CA TRP A 22 8.30 14.01 7.09
C TRP A 22 7.55 13.63 8.36
N PRO A 23 6.66 12.62 8.29
CA PRO A 23 5.93 12.15 9.46
C PRO A 23 6.89 11.61 10.51
N THR A 24 6.50 11.74 11.77
CA THR A 24 7.25 11.15 12.86
C THR A 24 7.16 9.62 12.82
N ARG A 25 8.16 8.92 13.35
CA ARG A 25 8.14 7.44 13.42
C ARG A 25 6.87 6.89 14.05
N ARG A 26 6.28 7.62 15.01
CA ARG A 26 5.02 7.24 15.66
C ARG A 26 3.84 7.30 14.70
N GLU A 27 3.70 8.38 13.94
CA GLU A 27 2.62 8.53 12.95
C GLU A 27 2.73 7.49 11.84
N THR A 28 3.95 7.22 11.35
CA THR A 28 4.18 6.18 10.34
C THR A 28 3.74 4.80 10.83
N VAL A 29 4.09 4.44 12.07
CA VAL A 29 3.72 3.14 12.65
C VAL A 29 2.21 3.03 12.85
N THR A 30 1.55 4.08 13.34
CA THR A 30 0.09 4.08 13.53
C THR A 30 -0.64 3.86 12.20
N THR A 31 -0.24 4.58 11.14
CA THR A 31 -0.84 4.40 9.81
C THR A 31 -0.53 3.02 9.25
N ALA A 32 0.68 2.49 9.44
CA ALA A 32 1.05 1.15 9.01
C ALA A 32 0.21 0.07 9.71
N ILE A 33 -0.01 0.18 11.02
CA ILE A 33 -0.86 -0.76 11.78
C ILE A 33 -2.28 -0.77 11.23
N MET A 34 -2.83 0.40 10.90
CA MET A 34 -4.18 0.50 10.33
C MET A 34 -4.29 -0.23 8.98
N VAL A 35 -3.28 -0.08 8.11
CA VAL A 35 -3.21 -0.80 6.83
C VAL A 35 -3.05 -2.30 7.02
N VAL A 36 -2.18 -2.72 7.95
CA VAL A 36 -1.99 -4.14 8.29
C VAL A 36 -3.31 -4.76 8.78
N LEU A 37 -4.05 -4.06 9.63
CA LEU A 37 -5.38 -4.53 10.08
C LEU A 37 -6.35 -4.74 8.92
N MET A 38 -6.51 -3.75 8.04
CA MET A 38 -7.39 -3.88 6.87
C MET A 38 -6.98 -5.03 5.96
N THR A 39 -5.68 -5.16 5.67
CA THR A 39 -5.16 -6.21 4.79
C THR A 39 -5.28 -7.60 5.40
N VAL A 40 -5.11 -7.75 6.71
CA VAL A 40 -5.35 -9.01 7.44
C VAL A 40 -6.82 -9.42 7.37
N ILE A 41 -7.75 -8.48 7.58
CA ILE A 41 -9.19 -8.78 7.48
C ILE A 41 -9.56 -9.27 6.07
N LEU A 42 -9.11 -8.56 5.04
CA LEU A 42 -9.28 -8.97 3.65
C LEU A 42 -8.63 -10.33 3.36
N GLY A 43 -7.42 -10.57 3.87
CA GLY A 43 -6.71 -11.84 3.71
C GLY A 43 -7.47 -13.02 4.31
N VAL A 44 -8.04 -12.86 5.51
CA VAL A 44 -8.87 -13.89 6.14
C VAL A 44 -10.16 -14.14 5.34
N PHE A 45 -10.79 -13.08 4.83
CA PHE A 45 -11.97 -13.21 3.99
C PHE A 45 -11.67 -14.00 2.70
N PHE A 46 -10.62 -13.63 1.97
CA PHE A 46 -10.22 -14.36 0.77
C PHE A 46 -9.87 -15.81 1.06
N PHE A 47 -9.10 -16.06 2.12
CA PHE A 47 -8.75 -17.43 2.54
C PHE A 47 -9.99 -18.31 2.79
N GLY A 48 -11.01 -17.76 3.44
CA GLY A 48 -12.28 -18.45 3.65
C GLY A 48 -12.99 -18.77 2.33
N VAL A 49 -13.10 -17.78 1.44
CA VAL A 49 -13.73 -17.95 0.12
C VAL A 49 -12.97 -18.98 -0.72
N ASP A 50 -11.65 -18.89 -0.79
CA ASP A 50 -10.80 -19.82 -1.55
C ASP A 50 -10.95 -21.26 -1.06
N THR A 51 -11.05 -21.44 0.26
CA THR A 51 -11.26 -22.77 0.86
C THR A 51 -12.61 -23.36 0.45
N ILE A 52 -13.68 -22.57 0.50
CA ILE A 52 -15.03 -22.98 0.09
C ILE A 52 -15.04 -23.30 -1.41
N PHE A 53 -14.51 -22.41 -2.24
CA PHE A 53 -14.44 -22.61 -3.69
C PHE A 53 -13.65 -23.87 -4.05
N LYS A 54 -12.53 -24.12 -3.38
CA LYS A 54 -11.73 -25.33 -3.58
C LYS A 54 -12.54 -26.59 -3.28
N GLN A 55 -13.31 -26.61 -2.19
CA GLN A 55 -14.16 -27.74 -1.84
C GLN A 55 -15.27 -27.97 -2.86
N ILE A 56 -15.93 -26.89 -3.31
CA ILE A 56 -16.98 -26.96 -4.34
C ILE A 56 -16.41 -27.50 -5.65
N VAL A 57 -15.29 -26.98 -6.11
CA VAL A 57 -14.63 -27.44 -7.35
C VAL A 57 -14.22 -28.91 -7.22
N ALA A 58 -13.66 -29.31 -6.09
CA ALA A 58 -13.31 -30.71 -5.85
C ALA A 58 -14.54 -31.64 -5.89
N ALA A 59 -15.65 -31.22 -5.28
CA ALA A 59 -16.91 -31.97 -5.31
C ALA A 59 -17.47 -32.09 -6.73
N LEU A 60 -17.45 -31.01 -7.52
CA LEU A 60 -17.91 -31.03 -8.91
C LEU A 60 -17.03 -31.93 -9.79
N LEU A 61 -15.71 -31.90 -9.62
CA LEU A 61 -14.81 -32.80 -10.34
C LEU A 61 -15.06 -34.27 -9.97
N SER A 62 -15.37 -34.57 -8.70
CA SER A 62 -15.69 -35.93 -8.26
C SER A 62 -17.03 -36.46 -8.77
N LEU A 63 -17.92 -35.59 -9.25
CA LEU A 63 -19.20 -35.98 -9.88
C LEU A 63 -19.05 -36.24 -11.39
N VAL A 64 -18.00 -35.70 -12.01
CA VAL A 64 -17.73 -35.83 -13.45
C VAL A 64 -16.74 -36.95 -13.76
N ALA A 65 -15.82 -37.24 -12.84
CA ALA A 65 -14.89 -38.36 -12.90
C ALA A 65 -15.55 -39.66 -12.40
#